data_AF-A0A812VVI6-F1
#
_entry.id   AF-A0A812VVI6-F1
#
_cell.length_a   1.000
_cell.length_b   1.000
_cell.length_c   1.000
_cell.angle_alpha   90.00
_cell.angle_beta   90.00
_cell.angle_gamma   90.00
#
_symmetry.space_group_name_H-M   'P 1'
#
loop_
_entity.id
_entity.type
_entity.pdbx_description
1 polymer ?
#
loop_
_entity_poly.entity_id
_entity_poly.type
_entity_poly.pdbx_seq_one_letter_code
_entity_poly.pdbx_strand_id
1 'polypeptide(L)'
;MGDAARGVLLFASLLSVLLGLRSVLKARLAQHEPPPSDRLEDEKPTLRRPTKRVARPLVSPQRLNKSKVWSTLCGGHPCLVLRHMSKTGGTFAQALLEQVVDKPFLRIIRDTDALTPKLRSGNFVLGTMRNPCDLQVSLAHFAPSKAFMGEWRTMGPPIRPKKEQCDRGLESGIFESWVLNSRRKTKAGPVGIQSVRFWLMYLASHKCLPIVREYAAKGPKNRESTRWQYSRASREANCTEAHLHSSLKSFRPTEVADCWMFTETYWEDLERCLRDYGSLSEILASSISWERFYAIRANTSLALSLDDRHSPERKSRQTGCSAYFQKEDFRKLEMDADVHLFSRFGYQCCGARQPRNHR
;
A
#
# COMPACT_ATOMS: atom_id res chain seq x y z
N MET A 1 -4.48 -43.67 -51.01
CA MET A 1 -4.66 -42.30 -51.56
C MET A 1 -5.91 -41.64 -50.95
N GLY A 2 -5.91 -41.35 -49.65
CA GLY A 2 -7.14 -40.94 -48.93
C GLY A 2 -7.01 -39.85 -47.85
N ASP A 3 -5.79 -39.36 -47.55
CA ASP A 3 -5.59 -38.42 -46.43
C ASP A 3 -5.19 -36.98 -46.84
N ALA A 4 -4.86 -36.74 -48.11
CA ALA A 4 -4.53 -35.39 -48.57
C ALA A 4 -5.77 -34.50 -48.82
N ALA A 5 -6.95 -35.10 -49.05
CA ALA A 5 -8.16 -34.35 -49.42
C ALA A 5 -8.91 -33.75 -48.20
N ARG A 6 -8.70 -34.27 -46.99
CA ARG A 6 -9.38 -33.78 -45.77
C ARG A 6 -8.78 -32.49 -45.21
N GLY A 7 -7.49 -32.22 -45.46
CA GLY A 7 -6.82 -31.00 -44.98
C GLY A 7 -7.28 -29.72 -45.68
N VAL A 8 -7.64 -29.81 -46.97
CA VAL A 8 -8.02 -28.64 -47.79
C VAL A 8 -9.41 -28.10 -47.42
N LEU A 9 -10.35 -28.98 -47.07
CA LEU A 9 -11.72 -28.58 -46.68
C LEU A 9 -11.78 -27.87 -45.32
N LEU A 10 -10.91 -28.25 -44.37
CA LEU A 10 -10.84 -27.58 -43.06
C LEU A 10 -10.26 -26.16 -43.15
N PHE A 11 -9.29 -25.93 -44.04
CA PHE A 11 -8.71 -24.60 -44.25
C PHE A 11 -9.69 -23.63 -44.93
N ALA A 12 -10.49 -24.09 -45.88
CA ALA A 12 -11.49 -23.25 -46.56
C ALA A 12 -12.62 -22.77 -45.62
N SER A 13 -13.04 -23.63 -44.67
CA SER A 13 -14.05 -23.26 -43.66
C SER A 13 -13.53 -22.24 -42.66
N LEU A 14 -12.29 -22.36 -42.20
CA LEU A 14 -11.67 -21.40 -41.28
C LEU A 14 -11.46 -20.03 -41.92
N LEU A 15 -11.07 -19.99 -43.20
CA LEU A 15 -10.88 -18.72 -43.93
C LEU A 15 -12.22 -17.99 -44.14
N SER A 16 -13.31 -18.73 -44.36
CA SER A 16 -14.65 -18.15 -44.54
C SER A 16 -15.19 -17.53 -43.24
N VAL A 17 -14.93 -18.15 -42.08
CA VAL A 17 -15.30 -17.60 -40.77
C VAL A 17 -14.50 -16.34 -40.44
N LEU A 18 -13.20 -16.31 -40.77
CA LEU A 18 -12.35 -15.14 -40.54
C LEU A 18 -12.72 -13.94 -41.43
N LEU A 19 -13.16 -14.19 -42.67
CA LEU A 19 -13.63 -13.13 -43.58
C LEU A 19 -15.00 -12.57 -43.17
N GLY A 20 -15.89 -13.41 -42.61
CA GLY A 20 -17.17 -12.96 -42.02
C GLY A 20 -16.99 -12.10 -40.76
N LEU A 21 -16.02 -12.44 -39.90
CA LEU A 21 -15.74 -11.65 -38.69
C LEU A 21 -15.19 -10.26 -39.02
N ARG A 22 -14.40 -10.10 -40.09
CA ARG A 22 -13.91 -8.79 -40.55
C ARG A 22 -15.03 -7.87 -41.05
N SER A 23 -16.05 -8.41 -41.71
CA SER A 23 -17.16 -7.63 -42.23
C SER A 23 -18.10 -7.15 -41.12
N VAL A 24 -18.31 -7.96 -40.08
CA VAL A 24 -19.09 -7.57 -38.89
C VAL A 24 -18.37 -6.49 -38.05
N LEU A 25 -17.04 -6.57 -37.92
CA LEU A 25 -16.26 -5.54 -37.21
C LEU A 25 -16.24 -4.19 -37.96
N LYS A 26 -16.21 -4.21 -39.30
CA LYS A 26 -16.26 -2.97 -40.10
C LYS A 26 -17.63 -2.28 -40.02
N ALA A 27 -18.71 -3.05 -39.93
CA ALA A 27 -20.07 -2.51 -39.75
C ALA A 27 -20.29 -1.88 -38.37
N ARG A 28 -19.67 -2.40 -37.30
CA ARG A 28 -19.78 -1.82 -35.95
C ARG A 28 -18.97 -0.54 -35.75
N LEU A 29 -17.90 -0.33 -36.49
CA LEU A 29 -17.08 0.88 -36.39
C LEU A 29 -17.68 2.08 -37.15
N ALA A 30 -18.67 1.86 -38.02
CA ALA A 30 -19.34 2.92 -38.79
C ALA A 30 -20.53 3.57 -38.06
N GLN A 31 -20.87 3.15 -36.84
CA GLN A 31 -22.05 3.64 -36.10
C GLN A 31 -21.72 4.60 -34.95
N HIS A 32 -20.47 5.07 -34.83
CA HIS A 32 -20.09 6.11 -33.88
C HIS A 32 -19.77 7.42 -34.62
N GLU A 33 -20.81 8.12 -35.05
CA GLU A 33 -20.70 9.56 -35.30
C GLU A 33 -20.69 10.29 -33.95
N PRO A 34 -19.72 11.18 -33.68
CA PRO A 34 -19.77 12.02 -32.50
C PRO A 34 -20.92 13.04 -32.62
N PRO A 35 -21.61 13.36 -31.51
CA PRO A 35 -22.68 14.35 -31.52
C PRO A 35 -22.15 15.74 -31.91
N PRO A 36 -23.01 16.60 -32.49
CA PRO A 36 -22.62 17.93 -32.93
C PRO A 36 -22.14 18.77 -31.74
N SER A 37 -20.97 19.36 -31.90
CA SER A 37 -20.37 20.32 -31.00
C SER A 37 -21.20 21.60 -30.99
N ASP A 38 -21.91 21.86 -29.88
CA ASP A 38 -22.51 23.15 -29.63
C ASP A 38 -21.43 24.25 -29.60
N ARG A 39 -21.63 25.23 -30.48
CA ARG A 39 -20.84 26.47 -30.56
C ARG A 39 -21.10 27.29 -29.29
N LEU A 40 -20.15 27.28 -28.37
CA LEU A 40 -20.04 28.32 -27.34
C LEU A 40 -19.45 29.57 -27.96
N GLU A 41 -20.20 30.67 -27.84
CA GLU A 41 -19.86 32.00 -28.31
C GLU A 41 -18.60 32.55 -27.63
N ASP A 42 -17.83 33.32 -28.41
CA ASP A 42 -16.61 34.02 -28.02
C ASP A 42 -16.87 35.07 -26.93
N GLU A 43 -16.61 34.73 -25.66
CA GLU A 43 -16.38 35.75 -24.63
C GLU A 43 -14.92 36.23 -24.66
N LYS A 44 -14.76 37.51 -25.04
CA LYS A 44 -13.50 38.26 -25.02
C LYS A 44 -12.80 38.16 -23.65
N PRO A 45 -11.48 37.88 -23.60
CA PRO A 45 -10.75 37.82 -22.34
C PRO A 45 -10.53 39.22 -21.78
N THR A 46 -11.14 39.51 -20.64
CA THR A 46 -10.79 40.67 -19.81
C THR A 46 -9.45 40.40 -19.12
N LEU A 47 -8.44 41.20 -19.45
CA LEU A 47 -7.13 41.23 -18.81
C LEU A 47 -7.27 41.47 -17.29
N ARG A 48 -7.24 40.39 -16.50
CA ARG A 48 -7.04 40.46 -15.05
C ARG A 48 -5.54 40.56 -14.77
N ARG A 49 -5.17 41.65 -14.09
CA ARG A 49 -3.82 41.94 -13.59
C ARG A 49 -3.24 40.74 -12.83
N PRO A 50 -1.93 40.42 -12.97
CA PRO A 50 -1.29 39.35 -12.24
C PRO A 50 -1.28 39.69 -10.75
N THR A 51 -2.00 38.92 -9.95
CA THR A 51 -1.86 38.92 -8.49
C THR A 51 -0.47 38.41 -8.15
N LYS A 52 0.27 39.19 -7.35
CA LYS A 52 1.58 38.84 -6.80
C LYS A 52 1.55 37.41 -6.27
N ARG A 53 2.31 36.51 -6.91
CA ARG A 53 2.64 35.20 -6.35
C ARG A 53 3.34 35.44 -5.02
N VAL A 54 2.62 35.26 -3.93
CA VAL A 54 3.21 35.14 -2.59
C VAL A 54 4.08 33.89 -2.64
N ALA A 55 5.39 34.08 -2.61
CA ALA A 55 6.34 32.98 -2.48
C ALA A 55 5.96 32.18 -1.23
N ARG A 56 5.60 30.90 -1.43
CA ARG A 56 5.44 29.97 -0.31
C ARG A 56 6.78 29.92 0.43
N PRO A 57 6.84 30.17 1.74
CA PRO A 57 8.07 30.04 2.48
C PRO A 57 8.55 28.59 2.33
N LEU A 58 9.81 28.44 1.88
CA LEU A 58 10.54 27.19 1.97
C LEU A 58 10.41 26.71 3.41
N VAL A 59 9.78 25.56 3.58
CA VAL A 59 9.67 24.88 4.87
C VAL A 59 11.09 24.75 5.40
N SER A 60 11.38 25.46 6.51
CA SER A 60 12.67 25.37 7.19
C SER A 60 13.03 23.90 7.36
N PRO A 61 14.25 23.46 7.00
CA PRO A 61 14.67 22.09 7.21
C PRO A 61 14.43 21.79 8.69
N GLN A 62 13.51 20.87 8.97
CA GLN A 62 13.27 20.41 10.32
C GLN A 62 14.61 19.86 10.79
N ARG A 63 15.26 20.57 11.73
CA ARG A 63 16.50 20.12 12.35
C ARG A 63 16.30 18.67 12.75
N LEU A 64 17.05 17.76 12.12
CA LEU A 64 17.19 16.37 12.54
C LEU A 64 17.84 16.37 13.92
N ASN A 65 17.04 16.61 14.95
CA ASN A 65 17.50 16.99 16.28
C ASN A 65 17.83 15.76 17.13
N LYS A 66 18.61 14.82 16.58
CA LYS A 66 19.07 13.65 17.31
C LYS A 66 20.53 13.40 16.97
N SER A 67 21.39 13.45 17.97
CA SER A 67 22.74 12.90 17.96
C SER A 67 22.65 11.36 17.85
N LYS A 68 22.14 10.85 16.72
CA LYS A 68 22.09 9.43 16.42
C LYS A 68 23.53 8.96 16.21
N VAL A 69 23.96 7.98 17.00
CA VAL A 69 25.17 7.21 16.69
C VAL A 69 24.84 6.35 15.48
N TRP A 70 25.42 6.69 14.34
CA TRP A 70 25.12 6.00 13.08
C TRP A 70 25.70 4.59 13.05
N SER A 71 25.00 3.70 12.36
CA SER A 71 25.43 2.33 12.19
C SER A 71 26.63 2.24 11.26
N THR A 72 27.55 1.32 11.54
CA THR A 72 28.67 0.99 10.62
C THR A 72 28.25 0.09 9.46
N LEU A 73 26.97 -0.33 9.39
CA LEU A 73 26.46 -1.27 8.38
C LEU A 73 26.60 -0.79 6.93
N CYS A 74 26.73 0.53 6.70
CA CYS A 74 26.90 1.14 5.38
C CYS A 74 28.18 1.98 5.32
N GLY A 75 29.31 1.37 5.70
CA GLY A 75 30.64 2.00 5.54
C GLY A 75 30.87 3.19 6.47
N GLY A 76 30.33 3.14 7.69
CA GLY A 76 30.39 4.27 8.64
C GLY A 76 29.33 5.35 8.41
N HIS A 77 28.46 5.19 7.40
CA HIS A 77 27.33 6.06 7.14
C HIS A 77 25.99 5.36 7.47
N PRO A 78 24.92 6.12 7.77
CA PRO A 78 23.61 5.53 7.92
C PRO A 78 23.11 4.95 6.59
N CYS A 79 22.56 3.74 6.67
CA CYS A 79 21.85 3.17 5.54
C CYS A 79 20.51 3.88 5.31
N LEU A 80 20.04 3.88 4.07
CA LEU A 80 18.64 4.09 3.73
C LEU A 80 17.88 2.78 3.95
N VAL A 81 17.03 2.72 4.97
CA VAL A 81 16.28 1.51 5.33
C VAL A 81 14.82 1.64 4.89
N LEU A 82 14.40 0.85 3.90
CA LEU A 82 12.99 0.73 3.54
C LEU A 82 12.29 -0.29 4.45
N ARG A 83 11.26 0.16 5.17
CA ARG A 83 10.26 -0.68 5.83
C ARG A 83 8.89 -0.47 5.20
N HIS A 84 8.21 -1.56 4.85
CA HIS A 84 6.90 -1.48 4.23
C HIS A 84 5.95 -2.62 4.64
N MET A 85 4.66 -2.35 4.67
CA MET A 85 3.65 -3.41 4.85
C MET A 85 3.20 -3.93 3.49
N SER A 86 2.58 -5.11 3.45
CA SER A 86 1.93 -5.54 2.21
C SER A 86 0.81 -4.55 1.86
N LYS A 87 0.68 -4.22 0.57
CA LYS A 87 -0.34 -3.33 0.00
C LYS A 87 -0.17 -1.83 0.30
N THR A 88 0.99 -1.40 0.78
CA THR A 88 1.39 0.02 0.93
C THR A 88 2.36 0.48 -0.16
N GLY A 89 2.34 -0.15 -1.34
CA GLY A 89 3.24 0.21 -2.45
C GLY A 89 4.69 -0.28 -2.30
N GLY A 90 4.98 -1.13 -1.33
CA GLY A 90 6.36 -1.52 -1.02
C GLY A 90 7.11 -2.30 -2.09
N THR A 91 6.44 -3.12 -2.92
CA THR A 91 7.07 -3.83 -4.05
C THR A 91 7.63 -2.85 -5.06
N PHE A 92 6.83 -1.85 -5.44
CA PHE A 92 7.26 -0.77 -6.31
C PHE A 92 8.39 0.05 -5.66
N ALA A 93 8.28 0.37 -4.37
CA ALA A 93 9.31 1.11 -3.64
C ALA A 93 10.65 0.38 -3.60
N GLN A 94 10.65 -0.93 -3.37
CA GLN A 94 11.85 -1.75 -3.43
C GLN A 94 12.50 -1.66 -4.81
N ALA A 95 11.75 -1.98 -5.86
CA ALA A 95 12.29 -2.03 -7.22
C ALA A 95 12.82 -0.66 -7.68
N LEU A 96 12.14 0.43 -7.30
CA LEU A 96 12.59 1.78 -7.58
C LEU A 96 13.87 2.14 -6.80
N LEU A 97 13.90 1.89 -5.48
CA LEU A 97 15.07 2.21 -4.65
C LEU A 97 16.32 1.44 -5.09
N GLU A 98 16.17 0.18 -5.49
CA GLU A 98 17.28 -0.64 -6.03
C GLU A 98 17.88 -0.07 -7.33
N GLN A 99 17.14 0.79 -8.04
CA GLN A 99 17.59 1.45 -9.27
C GLN A 99 18.16 2.85 -9.02
N VAL A 100 17.74 3.53 -7.95
CA VAL A 100 18.08 4.94 -7.71
C VAL A 100 19.01 5.16 -6.53
N VAL A 101 19.25 4.16 -5.69
CA VAL A 101 20.17 4.25 -4.55
C VAL A 101 21.21 3.17 -4.64
N ASP A 102 22.48 3.57 -4.50
CA ASP A 102 23.60 2.65 -4.52
C ASP A 102 23.45 1.54 -3.46
N LYS A 103 23.61 0.29 -3.91
CA LYS A 103 23.39 -0.92 -3.11
C LYS A 103 24.13 -0.94 -1.76
N PRO A 104 25.38 -0.43 -1.62
CA PRO A 104 26.05 -0.37 -0.32
C PRO A 104 25.27 0.41 0.73
N PHE A 105 24.52 1.45 0.33
CA PHE A 105 23.75 2.34 1.21
C PHE A 105 22.29 1.92 1.40
N LEU A 106 21.76 1.03 0.57
CA LEU A 106 20.37 0.60 0.62
C LEU A 106 20.16 -0.68 1.45
N ARG A 107 19.16 -0.67 2.33
CA ARG A 107 18.68 -1.87 3.04
C ARG A 107 17.17 -1.97 2.94
N ILE A 108 16.66 -3.11 2.48
CA ILE A 108 15.22 -3.35 2.35
C ILE A 108 14.82 -4.44 3.35
N ILE A 109 13.93 -4.09 4.28
CA ILE A 109 13.35 -5.05 5.21
C ILE A 109 12.17 -5.73 4.52
N ARG A 110 12.25 -7.06 4.38
CA ARG A 110 11.17 -7.87 3.80
C ARG A 110 9.83 -7.53 4.44
N ASP A 111 8.76 -7.60 3.66
CA ASP A 111 7.41 -7.25 4.10
C ASP A 111 6.95 -8.04 5.34
N THR A 112 7.46 -9.26 5.47
CA THR A 112 7.18 -10.15 6.58
C THR A 112 7.99 -9.82 7.84
N ASP A 113 9.13 -9.14 7.76
CA ASP A 113 10.05 -8.91 8.89
C ASP A 113 9.77 -7.57 9.62
N ALA A 114 10.10 -7.51 10.91
CA ALA A 114 9.85 -6.33 11.75
C ALA A 114 11.02 -5.32 11.72
N LEU A 115 10.72 -4.03 11.87
CA LEU A 115 11.72 -2.99 12.07
C LEU A 115 12.32 -3.09 13.49
N THR A 116 13.56 -3.55 13.58
CA THR A 116 14.25 -3.71 14.87
C THR A 116 14.70 -2.35 15.45
N PRO A 117 14.83 -2.23 16.79
CA PRO A 117 15.38 -1.02 17.41
C PRO A 117 16.76 -0.63 16.88
N LYS A 118 17.65 -1.61 16.65
CA LYS A 118 18.99 -1.40 16.09
C LYS A 118 18.94 -0.76 14.70
N LEU A 119 18.03 -1.21 13.83
CA LEU A 119 17.85 -0.61 12.51
C LEU A 119 17.31 0.82 12.61
N ARG A 120 16.39 1.08 13.56
CA ARG A 120 15.76 2.38 13.75
C ARG A 120 16.68 3.46 14.32
N SER A 121 17.55 3.10 15.26
CA SER A 121 18.40 4.07 15.95
C SER A 121 19.61 4.50 15.12
N GLY A 122 20.17 3.60 14.30
CA GLY A 122 21.43 3.84 13.58
C GLY A 122 21.31 4.15 12.09
N ASN A 123 20.10 4.30 11.54
CA ASN A 123 19.88 4.50 10.10
C ASN A 123 18.81 5.55 9.83
N PHE A 124 18.65 5.90 8.55
CA PHE A 124 17.54 6.71 8.04
C PHE A 124 16.43 5.77 7.54
N VAL A 125 15.29 5.74 8.24
CA VAL A 125 14.21 4.80 7.96
C VAL A 125 13.13 5.46 7.12
N LEU A 126 12.87 4.87 5.94
CA LEU A 126 11.69 5.11 5.12
C LEU A 126 10.57 4.16 5.51
N GLY A 127 9.48 4.71 6.03
CA GLY A 127 8.22 4.00 6.21
C GLY A 127 7.30 4.18 5.00
N THR A 128 6.51 3.16 4.67
CA THR A 128 5.37 3.32 3.76
C THR A 128 4.06 3.19 4.52
N MET A 129 3.08 3.98 4.11
CA MET A 129 1.74 3.98 4.68
C MET A 129 0.70 4.16 3.56
N ARG A 130 -0.50 3.65 3.81
CA ARG A 130 -1.66 3.79 2.95
C ARG A 130 -2.86 4.13 3.83
N ASN A 131 -3.81 4.89 3.30
CA ASN A 131 -5.10 5.10 3.93
C ASN A 131 -5.73 3.76 4.36
N PRO A 132 -6.18 3.61 5.61
CA PRO A 132 -6.72 2.32 6.07
C PRO A 132 -7.87 1.75 5.26
N CYS A 133 -8.81 2.59 4.82
CA CYS A 133 -9.90 2.13 3.97
C CYS A 133 -9.42 1.64 2.61
N ASP A 134 -8.50 2.36 1.96
CA ASP A 134 -7.88 1.91 0.70
C ASP A 134 -7.05 0.63 0.87
N LEU A 135 -6.41 0.47 2.03
CA LEU A 135 -5.68 -0.76 2.35
C LEU A 135 -6.62 -1.95 2.46
N GLN A 136 -7.79 -1.80 3.08
CA GLN A 136 -8.79 -2.88 3.18
C GLN A 136 -9.24 -3.32 1.80
N VAL A 137 -9.60 -2.38 0.92
CA VAL A 137 -9.98 -2.70 -0.47
C VAL A 137 -8.85 -3.47 -1.15
N SER A 138 -7.61 -2.97 -1.07
CA SER A 138 -6.48 -3.61 -1.74
C SER A 138 -6.14 -4.98 -1.16
N LEU A 139 -6.31 -5.18 0.15
CA LEU A 139 -6.02 -6.43 0.83
C LEU A 139 -7.09 -7.48 0.54
N ALA A 140 -8.37 -7.08 0.55
CA ALA A 140 -9.50 -7.95 0.25
C ALA A 140 -9.41 -8.53 -1.16
N HIS A 141 -9.01 -7.72 -2.14
CA HIS A 141 -8.82 -8.16 -3.53
C HIS A 141 -7.53 -8.97 -3.72
N PHE A 142 -6.47 -8.67 -2.96
CA PHE A 142 -5.20 -9.37 -3.11
C PHE A 142 -5.19 -10.75 -2.46
N ALA A 143 -5.77 -10.87 -1.27
CA ALA A 143 -5.74 -12.10 -0.49
C ALA A 143 -6.93 -12.13 0.48
N PRO A 144 -8.15 -12.43 -0.01
CA PRO A 144 -9.36 -12.40 0.81
C PRO A 144 -9.32 -13.40 1.97
N SER A 145 -8.56 -14.48 1.85
CA SER A 145 -8.33 -15.41 2.97
C SER A 145 -7.64 -14.77 4.17
N LYS A 146 -6.95 -13.63 4.00
CA LYS A 146 -6.25 -12.93 5.11
C LYS A 146 -7.18 -12.37 6.18
N ALA A 147 -8.45 -12.10 5.87
CA ALA A 147 -9.43 -11.75 6.90
C ALA A 147 -9.62 -12.87 7.94
N PHE A 148 -9.37 -14.13 7.54
CA PHE A 148 -9.60 -15.32 8.35
C PHE A 148 -8.31 -15.95 8.88
N MET A 149 -7.15 -15.31 8.65
CA MET A 149 -5.88 -15.84 9.16
C MET A 149 -5.78 -15.62 10.67
N GLY A 150 -5.64 -16.71 11.43
CA GLY A 150 -5.56 -16.76 12.90
C GLY A 150 -6.93 -16.90 13.56
N GLU A 151 -7.05 -17.70 14.62
CA GLU A 151 -8.33 -18.03 15.31
C GLU A 151 -8.89 -16.89 16.17
N TRP A 152 -8.69 -15.66 15.75
CA TRP A 152 -9.28 -14.53 16.44
C TRP A 152 -10.79 -14.58 16.23
N ARG A 153 -11.57 -14.31 17.29
CA ARG A 153 -13.01 -14.09 17.16
C ARG A 153 -13.22 -12.94 16.18
N THR A 154 -13.63 -13.30 14.97
CA THR A 154 -14.02 -12.34 13.96
C THR A 154 -15.33 -11.68 14.38
N MET A 155 -15.58 -10.46 13.90
CA MET A 155 -16.78 -9.71 14.25
C MET A 155 -17.93 -9.97 13.27
N GLY A 156 -17.64 -10.52 12.09
CA GLY A 156 -18.60 -10.73 11.02
C GLY A 156 -19.11 -12.17 10.93
N PRO A 157 -20.18 -12.40 10.13
CA PRO A 157 -20.64 -13.74 9.83
C PRO A 157 -19.52 -14.54 9.12
N PRO A 158 -19.44 -15.87 9.29
CA PRO A 158 -18.48 -16.68 8.55
C PRO A 158 -18.69 -16.52 7.04
N ILE A 159 -17.61 -16.22 6.32
CA ILE A 159 -17.65 -16.14 4.85
C ILE A 159 -16.66 -17.16 4.31
N ARG A 160 -17.09 -17.89 3.28
CA ARG A 160 -16.20 -18.65 2.42
C ARG A 160 -16.31 -18.06 1.01
N PRO A 161 -15.61 -16.95 0.72
CA PRO A 161 -15.65 -16.38 -0.61
C PRO A 161 -15.19 -17.45 -1.59
N LYS A 162 -15.97 -17.68 -2.65
CA LYS A 162 -15.59 -18.62 -3.70
C LYS A 162 -14.34 -18.08 -4.41
N LYS A 163 -13.48 -18.96 -4.93
CA LYS A 163 -12.24 -18.55 -5.62
C LYS A 163 -12.53 -17.53 -6.73
N GLU A 164 -13.63 -17.69 -7.44
CA GLU A 164 -14.05 -16.83 -8.55
C GLU A 164 -14.51 -15.43 -8.11
N GLN A 165 -14.86 -15.25 -6.84
CA GLN A 165 -15.20 -13.94 -6.23
C GLN A 165 -13.93 -13.20 -5.80
N CYS A 166 -12.89 -13.95 -5.42
CA CYS A 166 -11.57 -13.39 -5.09
C CYS A 166 -10.91 -12.73 -6.31
N ASP A 167 -11.12 -13.29 -7.51
CA ASP A 167 -10.46 -12.84 -8.74
C ASP A 167 -11.18 -11.66 -9.45
N ARG A 168 -12.48 -11.49 -9.21
CA ARG A 168 -13.34 -10.45 -9.82
C ARG A 168 -13.61 -9.25 -8.93
N GLY A 169 -13.20 -9.33 -7.68
CA GLY A 169 -13.50 -8.35 -6.64
C GLY A 169 -14.73 -8.74 -5.83
N LEU A 170 -14.71 -8.33 -4.56
CA LEU A 170 -15.79 -8.65 -3.64
C LEU A 170 -16.97 -7.71 -3.92
N GLU A 171 -18.18 -8.25 -4.03
CA GLU A 171 -19.41 -7.45 -4.00
C GLU A 171 -19.55 -6.73 -2.65
N SER A 172 -20.23 -5.58 -2.59
CA SER A 172 -20.25 -4.72 -1.40
C SER A 172 -20.68 -5.45 -0.11
N GLY A 173 -21.69 -6.33 -0.16
CA GLY A 173 -22.11 -7.11 1.02
C GLY A 173 -21.07 -8.15 1.49
N ILE A 174 -20.34 -8.74 0.55
CA ILE A 174 -19.24 -9.67 0.84
C ILE A 174 -18.04 -8.90 1.40
N PHE A 175 -17.76 -7.71 0.84
CA PHE A 175 -16.71 -6.82 1.32
C PHE A 175 -16.99 -6.31 2.74
N GLU A 176 -18.21 -5.88 3.03
CA GLU A 176 -18.62 -5.45 4.38
C GLU A 176 -18.38 -6.56 5.40
N SER A 177 -18.84 -7.76 5.08
CA SER A 177 -18.61 -8.94 5.91
C SER A 177 -17.12 -9.25 6.03
N TRP A 178 -16.34 -9.10 4.95
CA TRP A 178 -14.89 -9.33 4.95
C TRP A 178 -14.17 -8.34 5.88
N VAL A 179 -14.53 -7.06 5.84
CA VAL A 179 -13.97 -6.02 6.73
C VAL A 179 -14.28 -6.35 8.18
N LEU A 180 -15.51 -6.76 8.49
CA LEU A 180 -15.88 -7.22 9.83
C LEU A 180 -15.04 -8.42 10.29
N ASN A 181 -14.76 -9.35 9.37
CA ASN A 181 -13.94 -10.52 9.69
C ASN A 181 -12.45 -10.21 9.82
N SER A 182 -11.95 -9.20 9.11
CA SER A 182 -10.54 -8.79 9.19
C SER A 182 -10.14 -8.19 10.56
N ARG A 183 -11.12 -7.83 11.38
CA ARG A 183 -10.94 -7.18 12.68
C ARG A 183 -10.68 -8.17 13.80
N ARG A 184 -9.99 -7.69 14.82
CA ARG A 184 -9.70 -8.44 16.05
C ARG A 184 -10.57 -7.92 17.18
N LYS A 185 -11.38 -8.79 17.78
CA LYS A 185 -12.07 -8.48 19.04
C LYS A 185 -11.07 -8.59 20.19
N THR A 186 -10.75 -7.46 20.83
CA THR A 186 -9.87 -7.41 22.02
C THR A 186 -10.66 -6.99 23.25
N LYS A 187 -10.08 -7.15 24.45
CA LYS A 187 -10.72 -6.66 25.69
C LYS A 187 -10.92 -5.14 25.72
N ALA A 188 -10.06 -4.39 25.04
CA ALA A 188 -10.11 -2.92 25.00
C ALA A 188 -10.90 -2.37 23.79
N GLY A 189 -11.51 -3.23 22.98
CA GLY A 189 -12.30 -2.85 21.81
C GLY A 189 -11.86 -3.57 20.52
N PRO A 190 -12.57 -3.37 19.41
CA PRO A 190 -12.14 -3.90 18.11
C PRO A 190 -10.87 -3.19 17.63
N VAL A 191 -9.98 -3.94 16.99
CA VAL A 191 -8.77 -3.41 16.34
C VAL A 191 -8.75 -3.85 14.88
N GLY A 192 -8.50 -2.90 13.99
CA GLY A 192 -8.41 -3.13 12.55
C GLY A 192 -7.15 -3.91 12.16
N ILE A 193 -7.21 -4.61 11.02
CA ILE A 193 -6.10 -5.45 10.56
C ILE A 193 -4.84 -4.63 10.30
N GLN A 194 -4.98 -3.37 9.86
CA GLN A 194 -3.83 -2.51 9.60
C GLN A 194 -3.16 -2.11 10.90
N SER A 195 -3.89 -1.74 11.95
CA SER A 195 -3.35 -1.45 13.28
C SER A 195 -2.55 -2.62 13.84
N VAL A 196 -3.07 -3.84 13.73
CA VAL A 196 -2.35 -5.05 14.16
C VAL A 196 -1.06 -5.23 13.36
N ARG A 197 -1.11 -5.10 12.03
CA ARG A 197 0.07 -5.27 11.18
C ARG A 197 1.08 -4.15 11.40
N PHE A 198 0.63 -2.90 11.54
CA PHE A 198 1.49 -1.76 11.84
C PHE A 198 2.22 -1.97 13.16
N TRP A 199 1.48 -2.38 14.19
CA TRP A 199 2.08 -2.70 15.48
C TRP A 199 3.15 -3.78 15.34
N LEU A 200 2.85 -4.93 14.71
CA LEU A 200 3.83 -6.02 14.53
C LEU A 200 5.07 -5.61 13.73
N MET A 201 4.91 -4.74 12.74
CA MET A 201 5.96 -4.43 11.77
C MET A 201 6.81 -3.23 12.16
N TYR A 202 6.27 -2.30 12.94
CA TYR A 202 6.92 -1.03 13.28
C TYR A 202 7.07 -0.78 14.78
N LEU A 203 6.23 -1.34 15.65
CA LEU A 203 6.20 -0.94 17.06
C LEU A 203 6.62 -2.06 18.01
N ALA A 204 6.15 -3.27 17.75
CA ALA A 204 6.36 -4.42 18.61
C ALA A 204 7.83 -4.82 18.67
N SER A 205 8.20 -5.54 19.73
CA SER A 205 9.46 -6.26 19.77
C SER A 205 9.55 -7.21 18.56
N HIS A 206 10.73 -7.31 17.95
CA HIS A 206 10.99 -8.25 16.85
C HIS A 206 10.69 -9.71 17.26
N LYS A 207 10.66 -10.01 18.55
CA LYS A 207 10.26 -11.31 19.11
C LYS A 207 8.77 -11.61 18.94
N CYS A 208 7.90 -10.62 18.79
CA CYS A 208 6.45 -10.83 18.63
C CYS A 208 6.08 -11.44 17.29
N LEU A 209 6.84 -11.15 16.25
CA LEU A 209 6.53 -11.55 14.89
C LEU A 209 6.68 -13.08 14.67
N PRO A 210 7.77 -13.75 15.08
CA PRO A 210 7.86 -15.21 15.05
C PRO A 210 6.72 -15.89 15.78
N ILE A 211 6.33 -15.37 16.95
CA ILE A 211 5.23 -15.90 17.76
C ILE A 211 3.90 -15.82 16.99
N VAL A 212 3.62 -14.70 16.32
CA VAL A 212 2.42 -14.57 15.48
C VAL A 212 2.49 -15.50 14.27
N ARG A 213 3.66 -15.67 13.64
CA ARG A 213 3.80 -16.56 12.47
C ARG A 213 3.62 -18.02 12.84
N GLU A 214 4.25 -18.47 13.91
CA GLU A 214 4.11 -19.84 14.41
C GLU A 214 2.64 -20.17 14.69
N TYR A 215 1.92 -19.22 15.30
CA TYR A 215 0.49 -19.35 15.52
C TYR A 215 -0.31 -19.43 14.21
N ALA A 216 -0.01 -18.57 13.23
CA ALA A 216 -0.67 -18.61 11.92
C ALA A 216 -0.39 -19.93 11.17
N ALA A 217 0.78 -20.53 11.35
CA ALA A 217 1.19 -21.77 10.68
C ALA A 217 0.57 -23.04 11.29
N LYS A 218 0.40 -23.10 12.61
CA LYS A 218 -0.14 -24.27 13.30
C LYS A 218 -1.65 -24.49 13.07
N GLY A 219 -2.34 -23.46 12.61
CA GLY A 219 -3.78 -23.52 12.29
C GLY A 219 -4.64 -23.81 13.53
N PRO A 220 -5.97 -23.95 13.36
CA PRO A 220 -6.92 -23.91 14.46
C PRO A 220 -7.02 -25.15 15.36
N LYS A 221 -5.96 -25.96 15.47
CA LYS A 221 -6.11 -27.36 15.91
C LYS A 221 -6.44 -27.53 17.39
N ASN A 222 -6.28 -26.50 18.25
CA ASN A 222 -6.65 -26.58 19.66
C ASN A 222 -7.26 -25.26 20.15
N ARG A 223 -8.56 -25.28 20.50
CA ARG A 223 -9.31 -24.12 21.04
C ARG A 223 -8.68 -23.50 22.30
N GLU A 224 -7.89 -24.24 23.08
CA GLU A 224 -7.16 -23.69 24.24
C GLU A 224 -5.85 -22.99 23.86
N SER A 225 -5.30 -23.27 22.67
CA SER A 225 -4.11 -22.60 22.13
C SER A 225 -4.44 -21.28 21.40
N THR A 226 -5.73 -20.93 21.27
CA THR A 226 -6.27 -19.71 20.62
C THR A 226 -5.86 -18.38 21.25
N ARG A 227 -5.10 -18.45 22.33
CA ARG A 227 -4.78 -17.32 23.19
C ARG A 227 -3.33 -16.95 22.98
N TRP A 228 -3.04 -16.27 21.87
CA TRP A 228 -1.72 -15.69 21.58
C TRP A 228 -1.13 -14.91 22.78
N GLN A 229 -2.00 -14.32 23.62
CA GLN A 229 -1.62 -13.62 24.86
C GLN A 229 -1.08 -14.53 25.98
N TYR A 230 -1.11 -15.86 25.84
CA TYR A 230 -0.88 -16.80 26.95
C TYR A 230 0.28 -17.76 26.73
N SER A 231 0.90 -17.78 25.54
CA SER A 231 2.17 -18.48 25.39
C SER A 231 3.22 -17.82 26.30
N ARG A 232 4.07 -18.63 26.93
CA ARG A 232 5.17 -18.13 27.78
C ARG A 232 6.06 -17.15 26.99
N ALA A 233 6.40 -17.50 25.75
CA ALA A 233 7.17 -16.66 24.85
C ALA A 233 6.49 -15.31 24.56
N SER A 234 5.16 -15.28 24.40
CA SER A 234 4.41 -14.03 24.19
C SER A 234 4.50 -13.12 25.41
N ARG A 235 4.38 -13.68 26.62
CA ARG A 235 4.46 -12.90 27.86
C ARG A 235 5.87 -12.37 28.09
N GLU A 236 6.88 -13.21 27.90
CA GLU A 236 8.30 -12.83 28.01
C GLU A 236 8.69 -11.74 26.99
N ALA A 237 8.10 -11.76 25.79
CA ALA A 237 8.31 -10.75 24.77
C ALA A 237 7.34 -9.55 24.85
N ASN A 238 6.46 -9.51 25.86
CA ASN A 238 5.39 -8.52 26.04
C ASN A 238 4.51 -8.34 24.78
N CYS A 239 4.18 -9.44 24.11
CA CYS A 239 3.33 -9.49 22.94
C CYS A 239 1.88 -9.71 23.40
N THR A 240 1.26 -8.65 23.94
CA THR A 240 -0.09 -8.68 24.53
C THR A 240 -1.03 -7.68 23.86
N GLU A 241 -2.36 -7.88 24.00
CA GLU A 241 -3.35 -6.90 23.53
C GLU A 241 -3.16 -5.54 24.21
N ALA A 242 -2.89 -5.54 25.52
CA ALA A 242 -2.64 -4.32 26.27
C ALA A 242 -1.42 -3.55 25.71
N HIS A 243 -0.35 -4.26 25.35
CA HIS A 243 0.81 -3.64 24.72
C HIS A 243 0.49 -3.11 23.32
N LEU A 244 -0.25 -3.87 22.50
CA LEU A 244 -0.72 -3.40 21.19
C LEU A 244 -1.47 -2.06 21.31
N HIS A 245 -2.43 -1.97 22.23
CA HIS A 245 -3.22 -0.76 22.44
C HIS A 245 -2.37 0.39 22.98
N SER A 246 -1.53 0.12 23.98
CA SER A 246 -0.63 1.12 24.56
C SER A 246 0.35 1.67 23.52
N SER A 247 0.96 0.81 22.71
CA SER A 247 1.88 1.22 21.64
C SER A 247 1.17 2.04 20.57
N LEU A 248 0.00 1.60 20.08
CA LEU A 248 -0.77 2.34 19.07
C LEU A 248 -1.28 3.68 19.60
N LYS A 249 -1.65 3.75 20.88
CA LYS A 249 -2.08 4.98 21.53
C LYS A 249 -0.92 5.96 21.69
N SER A 250 0.27 5.50 22.06
CA SER A 250 1.40 6.37 22.42
C SER A 250 2.35 6.73 21.27
N PHE A 251 2.41 5.93 20.19
CA PHE A 251 3.42 6.16 19.16
C PHE A 251 3.29 7.51 18.45
N ARG A 252 4.43 8.02 17.99
CA ARG A 252 4.53 9.16 17.08
C ARG A 252 5.20 8.70 15.78
N PRO A 253 4.63 9.01 14.60
CA PRO A 253 5.22 8.60 13.32
C PRO A 253 6.70 8.98 13.15
N THR A 254 7.09 10.15 13.63
CA THR A 254 8.47 10.70 13.58
C THR A 254 9.45 9.99 14.52
N GLU A 255 8.98 9.18 15.46
CA GLU A 255 9.82 8.35 16.33
C GLU A 255 10.02 6.94 15.76
N VAL A 256 9.20 6.55 14.78
CA VAL A 256 9.19 5.22 14.17
C VAL A 256 10.01 5.20 12.89
N ALA A 257 9.85 6.21 12.05
CA ALA A 257 10.57 6.40 10.80
C ALA A 257 11.01 7.87 10.66
N ASP A 258 12.12 8.09 9.99
CA ASP A 258 12.64 9.44 9.72
C ASP A 258 11.80 10.12 8.62
N CYS A 259 11.31 9.35 7.65
CA CYS A 259 10.38 9.85 6.63
C CYS A 259 9.32 8.81 6.25
N TRP A 260 8.12 9.29 5.89
CA TRP A 260 6.99 8.47 5.48
C TRP A 260 6.59 8.77 4.04
N MET A 261 6.41 7.71 3.26
CA MET A 261 5.82 7.73 1.92
C MET A 261 4.37 7.28 1.99
N PHE A 262 3.50 8.06 1.37
CA PHE A 262 2.07 7.77 1.28
C PHE A 262 1.72 7.35 -0.14
N THR A 263 0.86 6.36 -0.30
CA THR A 263 0.47 5.86 -1.64
C THR A 263 -0.22 6.93 -2.49
N GLU A 264 -0.82 7.93 -1.86
CA GLU A 264 -1.59 9.02 -2.45
C GLU A 264 -0.68 10.15 -2.97
N THR A 265 0.53 10.30 -2.40
CA THR A 265 1.52 11.34 -2.73
C THR A 265 2.91 10.74 -2.92
N TYR A 266 2.94 9.53 -3.49
CA TYR A 266 4.09 8.63 -3.44
C TYR A 266 5.36 9.26 -4.00
N TRP A 267 5.28 9.86 -5.20
CA TRP A 267 6.44 10.44 -5.87
C TRP A 267 7.00 11.64 -5.13
N GLU A 268 6.11 12.51 -4.67
CA GLU A 268 6.46 13.73 -3.95
C GLU A 268 7.07 13.40 -2.57
N ASP A 269 6.50 12.41 -1.88
CA ASP A 269 7.03 11.97 -0.60
C ASP A 269 8.38 11.27 -0.77
N LEU A 270 8.54 10.38 -1.74
CA LEU A 270 9.80 9.68 -1.98
C LEU A 270 10.91 10.67 -2.36
N GLU A 271 10.63 11.61 -3.27
CA GLU A 271 11.58 12.67 -3.62
C GLU A 271 12.01 13.46 -2.39
N ARG A 272 11.06 13.92 -1.56
CA ARG A 272 11.37 14.63 -0.30
C ARG A 272 12.22 13.75 0.62
N CYS A 273 11.82 12.51 0.84
CA CYS A 273 12.54 11.60 1.73
C CYS A 273 13.98 11.32 1.26
N LEU A 274 14.20 11.19 -0.05
CA LEU A 274 15.54 11.00 -0.62
C LEU A 274 16.40 12.26 -0.47
N ARG A 275 15.82 13.46 -0.61
CA ARG A 275 16.52 14.71 -0.32
C ARG A 275 16.90 14.83 1.15
N ASP A 276 15.97 14.49 2.05
CA ASP A 276 16.23 14.49 3.50
C ASP A 276 17.37 13.51 3.84
N TYR A 277 17.38 12.33 3.22
CA TYR A 277 18.48 11.36 3.36
C TYR A 277 19.82 11.88 2.81
N GLY A 278 19.82 12.43 1.59
CA GLY A 278 21.03 13.00 0.98
C GLY A 278 21.59 14.20 1.75
N SER A 279 20.75 14.94 2.47
CA SER A 279 21.18 16.07 3.29
C SER A 279 22.05 15.69 4.50
N LEU A 280 22.11 14.39 4.85
CA LEU A 280 22.92 13.90 5.96
C LEU A 280 24.43 13.96 5.69
N SER A 281 24.87 13.76 4.43
CA SER A 281 26.27 13.94 4.01
C SER A 281 26.39 13.94 2.48
N GLU A 282 27.49 14.50 1.97
CA GLU A 282 27.78 14.53 0.53
C GLU A 282 27.88 13.12 -0.10
N ILE A 283 28.49 12.16 0.62
CA ILE A 283 28.57 10.76 0.17
C ILE A 283 27.18 10.17 -0.02
N LEU A 284 26.23 10.47 0.88
CA LEU A 284 24.86 9.98 0.76
C LEU A 284 24.09 10.70 -0.33
N ALA A 285 24.32 12.00 -0.54
CA ALA A 285 23.74 12.73 -1.68
C ALA A 285 24.19 12.12 -3.02
N SER A 286 25.48 11.80 -3.15
CA SER A 286 26.05 11.16 -4.35
C SER A 286 25.61 9.71 -4.55
N SER A 287 25.15 9.04 -3.50
CA SER A 287 24.61 7.67 -3.59
C SER A 287 23.23 7.58 -4.27
N ILE A 288 22.62 8.72 -4.61
CA ILE A 288 21.27 8.81 -5.19
C ILE A 288 21.37 9.24 -6.65
N SER A 289 20.96 8.37 -7.58
CA SER A 289 20.84 8.69 -9.00
C SER A 289 19.56 9.45 -9.30
N TRP A 290 19.61 10.79 -9.19
CA TRP A 290 18.49 11.68 -9.49
C TRP A 290 18.05 11.61 -10.96
N GLU A 291 18.99 11.43 -11.88
CA GLU A 291 18.70 11.22 -13.30
C GLU A 291 17.81 9.99 -13.49
N ARG A 292 18.20 8.85 -12.90
CA ARG A 292 17.42 7.61 -12.97
C ARG A 292 16.05 7.75 -12.31
N PHE A 293 15.99 8.46 -11.18
CA PHE A 293 14.73 8.74 -10.49
C PHE A 293 13.74 9.49 -11.39
N TYR A 294 14.16 10.60 -12.01
CA TYR A 294 13.29 11.39 -12.89
C TYR A 294 12.97 10.67 -14.20
N ALA A 295 13.91 9.90 -14.76
CA ALA A 295 13.66 9.08 -15.93
C ALA A 295 12.55 8.05 -15.69
N ILE A 296 12.56 7.36 -14.54
CA ILE A 296 11.50 6.40 -14.18
C ILE A 296 10.17 7.14 -13.92
N ARG A 297 10.21 8.27 -13.21
CA ARG A 297 8.99 9.05 -12.92
C ARG A 297 8.30 9.57 -14.19
N ALA A 298 9.08 10.01 -15.18
CA ALA A 298 8.55 10.51 -16.44
C ALA A 298 8.03 9.41 -17.38
N ASN A 299 8.56 8.18 -17.27
CA ASN A 299 8.19 7.08 -18.15
C ASN A 299 7.27 6.08 -17.45
N THR A 300 5.96 6.20 -17.70
CA THR A 300 4.95 5.32 -17.11
C THR A 300 5.17 3.85 -17.45
N SER A 301 5.66 3.52 -18.66
CA SER A 301 5.95 2.14 -19.05
C SER A 301 7.11 1.56 -18.25
N LEU A 302 8.17 2.35 -18.03
CA LEU A 302 9.30 1.96 -17.18
C LEU A 302 8.88 1.82 -15.71
N ALA A 303 8.02 2.70 -15.21
CA ALA A 303 7.46 2.59 -13.87
C ALA A 303 6.58 1.34 -13.72
N LEU A 304 5.83 0.96 -14.75
CA LEU A 304 5.01 -0.25 -14.74
C LEU A 304 5.85 -1.54 -14.84
N SER A 305 6.96 -1.54 -15.60
CA SER A 305 7.85 -2.70 -15.70
C SER A 305 8.62 -3.00 -14.41
N LEU A 306 8.70 -2.05 -13.47
CA LEU A 306 9.24 -2.31 -12.14
C LEU A 306 8.32 -3.21 -11.29
N ASP A 307 7.08 -3.41 -11.73
CA ASP A 307 6.11 -4.29 -11.06
C ASP A 307 5.31 -5.11 -12.08
N ASP A 308 5.98 -6.08 -12.72
CA ASP A 308 5.38 -7.04 -13.67
C ASP A 308 4.15 -7.79 -13.12
N ARG A 309 3.89 -7.72 -11.81
CA ARG A 309 2.72 -8.36 -11.16
C ARG A 309 1.45 -7.50 -11.24
N HIS A 310 1.56 -6.26 -11.70
CA HIS A 310 0.45 -5.30 -11.83
C HIS A 310 0.23 -4.89 -13.29
N SER A 311 -0.14 -5.85 -14.14
CA SER A 311 -0.71 -5.56 -15.48
C SER A 311 -1.80 -4.48 -15.36
N PRO A 312 -1.85 -3.49 -16.29
CA PRO A 312 -2.89 -2.45 -16.34
C PRO A 312 -4.32 -3.00 -16.26
N GLU A 313 -4.54 -4.21 -16.80
CA GLU A 313 -5.83 -4.92 -16.77
C GLU A 313 -6.31 -5.28 -15.36
N ARG A 314 -5.41 -5.35 -14.36
CA ARG A 314 -5.77 -5.56 -12.95
C ARG A 314 -6.13 -4.26 -12.23
N LYS A 315 -5.63 -3.11 -12.66
CA LYS A 315 -5.96 -1.79 -12.07
C LYS A 315 -7.36 -1.32 -12.50
N SER A 316 -7.77 -1.59 -13.73
CA SER A 316 -9.13 -1.26 -14.21
C SER A 316 -10.25 -2.03 -13.50
N ARG A 317 -9.93 -3.10 -12.77
CA ARG A 317 -10.89 -3.93 -12.03
C ARG A 317 -11.08 -3.50 -10.56
N GLN A 318 -10.23 -2.61 -10.03
CA GLN A 318 -10.37 -2.15 -8.64
C GLN A 318 -11.30 -0.94 -8.58
N THR A 319 -12.53 -1.17 -8.14
CA THR A 319 -13.43 -0.09 -7.71
C THR A 319 -12.73 0.74 -6.63
N GLY A 320 -12.78 2.07 -6.77
CA GLY A 320 -12.17 2.98 -5.80
C GLY A 320 -12.75 2.82 -4.39
N CYS A 321 -12.00 3.22 -3.35
CA CYS A 321 -12.40 3.09 -1.94
C CYS A 321 -13.82 3.58 -1.65
N SER A 322 -14.20 4.73 -2.21
CA SER A 322 -15.53 5.33 -2.00
C SER A 322 -16.67 4.43 -2.49
N ALA A 323 -16.43 3.54 -3.45
CA ALA A 323 -17.45 2.58 -3.89
C ALA A 323 -17.79 1.53 -2.83
N TYR A 324 -16.85 1.23 -1.92
CA TYR A 324 -17.01 0.25 -0.84
C TYR A 324 -17.44 0.87 0.49
N PHE A 325 -17.06 2.11 0.75
CA PHE A 325 -17.37 2.83 1.99
C PHE A 325 -18.41 3.92 1.80
N GLN A 326 -19.49 3.61 1.07
CA GLN A 326 -20.59 4.56 0.80
C GLN A 326 -21.43 4.85 2.06
N LYS A 327 -21.63 3.83 2.91
CA LYS A 327 -22.42 3.95 4.14
C LYS A 327 -21.58 4.61 5.24
N GLU A 328 -22.09 5.68 5.83
CA GLU A 328 -21.40 6.43 6.89
C GLU A 328 -21.04 5.54 8.08
N ASP A 329 -22.00 4.75 8.56
CA ASP A 329 -21.77 3.86 9.71
C ASP A 329 -20.68 2.83 9.44
N PHE A 330 -20.57 2.34 8.20
CA PHE A 330 -19.55 1.38 7.81
C PHE A 330 -18.16 2.03 7.73
N ARG A 331 -18.08 3.26 7.20
CA ARG A 331 -16.87 4.09 7.23
C ARG A 331 -16.43 4.37 8.66
N LYS A 332 -17.33 4.84 9.51
CA LYS A 332 -17.06 5.12 10.93
C LYS A 332 -16.57 3.87 11.65
N LEU A 333 -17.19 2.74 11.38
CA LEU A 333 -16.82 1.45 11.92
C LEU A 333 -15.36 1.10 11.57
N GLU A 334 -14.86 1.38 10.36
CA GLU A 334 -13.43 1.24 10.01
C GLU A 334 -12.53 2.28 10.69
N MET A 335 -12.97 3.53 10.72
CA MET A 335 -12.23 4.60 11.38
C MET A 335 -12.03 4.34 12.88
N ASP A 336 -13.02 3.78 13.57
CA ASP A 336 -12.93 3.42 14.98
C ASP A 336 -11.94 2.26 15.22
N ALA A 337 -11.90 1.28 14.33
CA ALA A 337 -11.03 0.11 14.45
C ALA A 337 -9.54 0.44 14.22
N ASP A 338 -9.26 1.41 13.35
CA ASP A 338 -7.90 1.89 13.03
C ASP A 338 -7.67 3.35 13.50
N VAL A 339 -8.37 3.77 14.56
CA VAL A 339 -8.45 5.18 15.01
C VAL A 339 -7.09 5.83 15.22
N HIS A 340 -6.13 5.09 15.77
CA HIS A 340 -4.80 5.61 16.00
C HIS A 340 -4.04 5.85 14.69
N LEU A 341 -4.20 5.01 13.67
CA LEU A 341 -3.58 5.22 12.37
C LEU A 341 -4.22 6.40 11.64
N PHE A 342 -5.55 6.47 11.64
CA PHE A 342 -6.28 7.62 11.07
C PHE A 342 -5.83 8.93 11.71
N SER A 343 -5.87 8.98 13.04
CA SER A 343 -5.45 10.16 13.79
C SER A 343 -4.00 10.47 13.48
N ARG A 344 -3.05 9.57 13.78
CA ARG A 344 -1.59 9.82 13.76
C ARG A 344 -1.04 10.19 12.39
N PHE A 345 -1.66 9.72 11.31
CA PHE A 345 -1.25 10.07 9.95
C PHE A 345 -2.12 11.16 9.30
N GLY A 346 -3.23 11.55 9.93
CA GLY A 346 -4.11 12.60 9.39
C GLY A 346 -4.97 12.12 8.22
N TYR A 347 -5.42 10.86 8.25
CA TYR A 347 -6.29 10.32 7.21
C TYR A 347 -7.76 10.60 7.49
N GLN A 348 -8.54 10.65 6.40
CA GLN A 348 -9.98 10.43 6.39
C GLN A 348 -10.26 9.20 5.52
N CYS A 349 -11.25 8.37 5.86
CA CYS A 349 -11.54 7.17 5.08
C CYS A 349 -11.87 7.51 3.62
N CYS A 350 -11.14 6.91 2.67
CA CYS A 350 -11.20 7.20 1.22
C CYS A 350 -10.88 8.64 0.81
N GLY A 351 -10.39 9.46 1.75
CA GLY A 351 -10.02 10.86 1.52
C GLY A 351 -8.51 11.03 1.42
N ALA A 352 -8.12 12.17 0.84
CA ALA A 352 -6.74 12.62 0.88
C ALA A 352 -6.29 12.84 2.33
N ARG A 353 -4.99 12.61 2.57
CA ARG A 353 -4.36 12.93 3.86
C ARG A 353 -4.44 14.44 4.09
N GLN A 354 -4.92 14.86 5.25
CA GLN A 354 -4.88 16.26 5.63
C GLN A 354 -3.48 16.62 6.14
N PRO A 355 -2.89 17.73 5.67
CA PRO A 355 -1.64 18.22 6.24
C PRO A 355 -1.85 18.43 7.74
N ARG A 356 -1.09 17.70 8.57
CA ARG A 356 -1.11 17.96 10.00
C ARG A 356 -0.45 19.30 10.24
N ASN A 357 -1.22 20.27 10.71
CA ASN A 357 -0.67 21.43 11.39
C ASN A 357 0.02 20.89 12.66
N HIS A 358 1.33 20.68 12.57
CA HIS A 358 2.15 20.35 13.74
C HIS A 358 2.12 21.57 14.67
N ARG A 359 1.15 21.59 15.59
CA ARG A 359 1.19 22.45 16.78
C ARG A 359 1.90 21.71 17.90
#